data_AF-A0A7C1U232-F1
#
_entry.id   AF-A0A7C1U232-F1
#
_cell.length_a   1.000
_cell.length_b   1.000
_cell.length_c   1.000
_cell.angle_alpha   90.00
_cell.angle_beta   90.00
_cell.angle_gamma   90.00
#
_symmetry.space_group_name_H-M   'P 1'
#
loop_
_entity.id
_entity.type
_entity.pdbx_description
1 polymer ?
#
loop_
_entity_poly.entity_id
_entity_poly.type
_entity_poly.pdbx_seq_one_letter_code
_entity_poly.pdbx_strand_id
1 'polypeptide(L)'
;MNAVTDTTFTDYKVADISLAEWGRKEIAIAETEMPGLMALREEFGKDQPLKGARIMGSLHMTIQTAVLIETLVALGAEVRWVSCNIFSTQDHAAAAIAADGIPVFAWKGESIEEYWWCTEQAFNWPDGKLPNMILDDGGDATLLLHKGAEFEKAGAVPDAKPGDNEEWVAILDVLRRNLPVDNRKWQKIAESVRGVTEETTTGVHRLYQMEEAGELLFPAMNVNDAVTKSKFDNLYGCRESLLDGIKRATDVMIAGKICVVLGYGDVGKGCAQAFRGMGATVWVTEIDPICALQAAMEGYRVVEMNDVASQGDIF
;
A
#
# COMPACT_ATOMS: atom_id res chain seq x y z
N MET A 1 0.78 28.95 8.81
CA MET A 1 0.81 29.81 7.61
C MET A 1 -0.24 29.26 6.67
N ASN A 2 -1.21 30.07 6.23
CA ASN A 2 -2.20 29.61 5.26
C ASN A 2 -1.47 29.33 3.94
N ALA A 3 -1.40 28.06 3.54
CA ALA A 3 -0.82 27.67 2.26
C ALA A 3 -1.60 28.36 1.15
N VAL A 4 -0.94 29.24 0.41
CA VAL A 4 -1.46 29.76 -0.85
C VAL A 4 -1.36 28.58 -1.81
N THR A 5 -2.50 28.04 -2.21
CA THR A 5 -2.56 26.97 -3.21
C THR A 5 -1.89 27.46 -4.49
N ASP A 6 -0.87 26.75 -4.97
CA ASP A 6 -0.31 27.01 -6.29
C ASP A 6 -1.34 26.56 -7.33
N THR A 7 -2.14 27.51 -7.81
CA THR A 7 -3.23 27.24 -8.76
C THR A 7 -2.74 26.82 -10.15
N THR A 8 -1.43 26.68 -10.37
CA THR A 8 -0.84 26.32 -11.66
C THR A 8 -0.38 24.87 -11.74
N PHE A 9 -0.26 24.18 -10.61
CA PHE A 9 0.09 22.77 -10.59
C PHE A 9 -1.10 21.92 -11.07
N THR A 10 -0.88 21.06 -12.07
CA THR A 10 -1.93 20.22 -12.67
C THR A 10 -1.54 18.75 -12.81
N ASP A 11 -0.34 18.38 -12.36
CA ASP A 11 0.20 17.02 -12.46
C ASP A 11 -0.27 16.16 -11.29
N TYR A 12 -1.59 15.99 -11.20
CA TYR A 12 -2.26 15.16 -10.21
C TYR A 12 -3.61 14.67 -10.74
N LYS A 13 -4.15 13.62 -10.13
CA LYS A 13 -5.54 13.18 -10.30
C LYS A 13 -6.07 12.69 -8.96
N VAL A 14 -6.93 13.50 -8.36
CA VAL A 14 -7.59 13.23 -7.08
C VAL A 14 -9.10 13.45 -7.22
N ALA A 15 -9.91 12.95 -6.28
CA ALA A 15 -11.36 13.08 -6.34
C ALA A 15 -11.83 14.53 -6.36
N ASP A 16 -11.36 15.34 -5.40
CA ASP A 16 -11.75 16.73 -5.25
C ASP A 16 -10.65 17.53 -4.54
N ILE A 17 -9.99 18.44 -5.28
CA ILE A 17 -8.91 19.28 -4.76
C ILE A 17 -9.40 20.27 -3.68
N SER A 18 -10.70 20.57 -3.63
CA SER A 18 -11.26 21.50 -2.64
C SER A 18 -11.21 20.95 -1.20
N LEU A 19 -10.99 19.64 -1.04
CA LEU A 19 -10.84 18.99 0.26
C LEU A 19 -9.49 19.25 0.94
N ALA A 20 -8.55 19.93 0.28
CA ALA A 20 -7.19 20.14 0.77
C ALA A 20 -7.13 20.80 2.16
N GLU A 21 -7.98 21.80 2.44
CA GLU A 21 -7.97 22.45 3.77
C GLU A 21 -8.39 21.49 4.88
N TRP A 22 -9.34 20.59 4.61
CA TRP A 22 -9.73 19.56 5.57
C TRP A 22 -8.61 18.54 5.76
N GLY A 23 -8.00 18.06 4.68
CA GLY A 23 -6.83 17.18 4.75
C GLY A 23 -5.69 17.78 5.58
N ARG A 24 -5.36 19.05 5.36
CA ARG A 24 -4.32 19.78 6.11
C ARG A 24 -4.60 19.80 7.63
N LYS A 25 -5.87 19.94 8.04
CA LYS A 25 -6.25 19.90 9.46
C LYS A 25 -6.03 18.52 10.08
N GLU A 26 -6.38 17.46 9.36
CA GLU A 26 -6.18 16.09 9.85
C GLU A 26 -4.70 15.67 9.82
N ILE A 27 -3.93 16.08 8.82
CA ILE A 27 -2.47 15.91 8.79
C ILE A 27 -1.84 16.56 10.02
N ALA A 28 -2.22 17.79 10.36
CA ALA A 28 -1.69 18.47 11.55
C ALA A 28 -2.01 17.74 12.87
N ILE A 29 -3.15 17.03 12.95
CA ILE A 29 -3.46 16.17 14.09
C ILE A 29 -2.58 14.92 14.06
N ALA A 30 -2.46 14.26 12.90
CA ALA A 30 -1.67 13.05 12.74
C ALA A 30 -0.18 13.26 13.03
N GLU A 31 0.39 14.43 12.72
CA GLU A 31 1.76 14.79 13.10
C GLU A 31 2.00 14.69 14.62
N THR A 32 0.98 14.96 15.45
CA THR A 32 1.09 14.83 16.91
C THR A 32 1.09 13.37 17.39
N GLU A 33 0.54 12.46 16.60
CA GLU A 33 0.46 11.02 16.86
C GLU A 33 1.54 10.21 16.11
N MET A 34 2.39 10.87 15.31
CA MET A 34 3.46 10.24 14.52
C MET A 34 4.87 10.74 14.93
N PRO A 35 5.25 10.64 16.23
CA PRO A 35 6.49 11.23 16.73
C PRO A 35 7.74 10.66 16.07
N GLY A 36 7.71 9.41 15.56
CA GLY A 36 8.83 8.82 14.84
C GLY A 36 9.18 9.57 13.55
N LEU A 37 8.17 9.91 12.73
CA LEU A 37 8.38 10.68 11.51
C LEU A 37 8.80 12.12 11.82
N MET A 38 8.18 12.74 12.82
CA MET A 38 8.54 14.10 13.24
C MET A 38 9.98 14.18 13.75
N ALA A 39 10.44 13.18 14.52
CA ALA A 39 11.82 13.09 14.97
C ALA A 39 12.80 12.95 13.80
N LEU A 40 12.48 12.13 12.78
CA LEU A 40 13.31 12.02 11.58
C LEU A 40 13.43 13.35 10.82
N ARG A 41 12.32 14.11 10.72
CA ARG A 41 12.35 15.46 10.13
C ARG A 41 13.26 16.40 10.91
N GLU A 42 13.20 16.37 12.24
CA GLU A 42 14.05 17.20 13.11
C GLU A 42 15.53 16.81 13.00
N GLU A 43 15.81 15.50 13.07
CA GLU A 43 17.16 14.96 13.07
C GLU A 43 17.87 15.16 11.72
N PHE A 44 17.21 14.79 10.62
CA PHE A 44 17.84 14.71 9.30
C PHE A 44 17.42 15.82 8.32
N GLY A 45 16.46 16.66 8.69
CA GLY A 45 15.96 17.72 7.81
C GLY A 45 17.05 18.71 7.36
N LYS A 46 18.08 18.97 8.18
CA LYS A 46 19.20 19.83 7.77
C LYS A 46 20.16 19.15 6.80
N ASP A 47 20.34 17.84 6.94
CA ASP A 47 21.29 17.06 6.16
C ASP A 47 20.76 16.70 4.78
N GLN A 48 19.44 16.76 4.58
CA GLN A 48 18.75 16.46 3.32
C GLN A 48 19.23 15.12 2.72
N PRO A 49 19.18 14.00 3.47
CA PRO A 49 19.78 12.74 3.05
C PRO A 49 19.14 12.14 1.80
N LEU A 50 17.89 12.51 1.50
CA LEU A 50 17.16 12.05 0.31
C LEU A 50 17.29 13.02 -0.87
N LYS A 51 18.17 14.03 -0.80
CA LYS A 51 18.40 14.95 -1.91
C LYS A 51 18.79 14.21 -3.19
N GLY A 52 17.97 14.39 -4.23
CA GLY A 52 18.14 13.74 -5.53
C GLY A 52 17.50 12.35 -5.62
N ALA A 53 16.89 11.85 -4.55
CA ALA A 53 15.96 10.73 -4.62
C ALA A 53 14.69 11.16 -5.36
N ARG A 54 14.20 10.29 -6.23
CA ARG A 54 12.98 10.42 -7.02
C ARG A 54 12.17 9.17 -6.76
N ILE A 55 11.30 9.26 -5.76
CA ILE A 55 10.61 8.11 -5.17
C ILE A 55 9.25 7.97 -5.84
N MET A 56 9.04 6.81 -6.47
CA MET A 56 7.70 6.37 -6.85
C MET A 56 7.11 5.61 -5.65
N GLY A 57 6.06 6.16 -5.04
CA GLY A 57 5.39 5.57 -3.89
C GLY A 57 4.06 4.93 -4.30
N SER A 58 3.82 3.70 -3.82
CA SER A 58 2.60 2.92 -4.07
C SER A 58 2.11 2.32 -2.75
N LEU A 59 1.58 3.18 -1.89
CA LEU A 59 1.05 2.87 -0.55
C LEU A 59 -0.35 3.47 -0.44
N HIS A 60 -1.21 2.91 0.42
CA HIS A 60 -2.53 3.47 0.72
C HIS A 60 -2.47 5.00 0.90
N MET A 61 -3.21 5.76 0.09
CA MET A 61 -3.15 7.24 0.13
C MET A 61 -4.01 7.80 1.27
N THR A 62 -3.51 7.70 2.49
CA THR A 62 -4.20 8.10 3.74
C THR A 62 -3.57 9.36 4.36
N ILE A 63 -4.17 9.84 5.46
CA ILE A 63 -3.58 10.90 6.31
C ILE A 63 -2.22 10.47 6.87
N GLN A 64 -2.05 9.22 7.27
CA GLN A 64 -0.78 8.71 7.79
C GLN A 64 0.29 8.72 6.69
N THR A 65 -0.08 8.27 5.49
CA THR A 65 0.80 8.31 4.31
C THR A 65 1.13 9.74 3.89
N ALA A 66 0.21 10.69 4.04
CA ALA A 66 0.49 12.10 3.79
C ALA A 66 1.63 12.63 4.69
N VAL A 67 1.64 12.26 5.99
CA VAL A 67 2.75 12.61 6.90
C VAL A 67 4.06 11.91 6.48
N LEU A 68 4.00 10.68 5.98
CA LEU A 68 5.17 9.98 5.42
C LEU A 68 5.72 10.71 4.18
N ILE A 69 4.86 11.04 3.20
CA ILE A 69 5.21 11.77 1.98
C ILE A 69 5.92 13.08 2.33
N GLU A 70 5.34 13.87 3.22
CA GLU A 70 5.92 15.15 3.65
C GLU A 70 7.23 14.97 4.42
N THR A 71 7.41 13.83 5.10
CA THR A 71 8.70 13.49 5.70
C THR A 71 9.75 13.23 4.63
N LEU A 72 9.43 12.45 3.60
CA LEU A 72 10.36 12.20 2.49
C LEU A 72 10.76 13.50 1.79
N VAL A 73 9.80 14.38 1.52
CA VAL A 73 10.04 15.70 0.93
C VAL A 73 10.86 16.59 1.87
N ALA A 74 10.53 16.64 3.16
CA ALA A 74 11.29 17.39 4.16
C ALA A 74 12.74 16.91 4.27
N LEU A 75 13.02 15.64 3.94
CA LEU A 75 14.36 15.05 3.89
C LEU A 75 15.04 15.19 2.51
N GLY A 76 14.39 15.86 1.54
CA GLY A 76 14.98 16.27 0.26
C GLY A 76 14.58 15.44 -0.96
N ALA A 77 13.65 14.49 -0.83
CA ALA A 77 13.17 13.70 -1.96
C ALA A 77 12.22 14.49 -2.87
N GLU A 78 12.26 14.20 -4.17
CA GLU A 78 11.11 14.40 -5.05
C GLU A 78 10.26 13.11 -4.98
N VAL A 79 8.93 13.23 -4.97
CA VAL A 79 8.02 12.07 -4.83
C VAL A 79 6.87 12.15 -5.82
N ARG A 80 6.41 11.00 -6.31
CA ARG A 80 5.14 10.81 -7.04
C ARG A 80 4.40 9.66 -6.40
N TRP A 81 3.09 9.78 -6.20
CA TRP A 81 2.36 8.84 -5.35
C TRP A 81 1.08 8.29 -5.98
N VAL A 82 0.82 7.01 -5.72
CA VAL A 82 -0.44 6.31 -5.99
C VAL A 82 -0.86 5.52 -4.77
N SER A 83 -2.14 5.17 -4.71
CA SER A 83 -2.64 4.21 -3.73
C SER A 83 -2.34 2.78 -4.18
N CYS A 84 -2.11 1.84 -3.26
CA CYS A 84 -1.99 0.40 -3.54
C CYS A 84 -3.34 -0.36 -3.44
N ASN A 85 -4.45 0.36 -3.24
CA ASN A 85 -5.78 -0.25 -3.22
C ASN A 85 -6.88 0.75 -3.59
N ILE A 86 -7.81 0.31 -4.45
CA ILE A 86 -8.89 1.09 -5.04
C ILE A 86 -9.85 1.76 -4.04
N PHE A 87 -9.94 1.29 -2.79
CA PHE A 87 -10.84 1.85 -1.77
C PHE A 87 -10.11 2.47 -0.57
N SER A 88 -8.78 2.44 -0.55
CA SER A 88 -8.02 2.85 0.64
C SER A 88 -7.74 4.35 0.72
N THR A 89 -7.82 5.05 -0.41
CA THR A 89 -7.56 6.49 -0.46
C THR A 89 -8.52 7.25 0.46
N GLN A 90 -7.96 8.19 1.20
CA GLN A 90 -8.70 9.24 1.90
C GLN A 90 -8.58 10.51 1.05
N ASP A 91 -9.65 10.87 0.34
CA ASP A 91 -9.61 11.88 -0.72
C ASP A 91 -9.13 13.26 -0.24
N HIS A 92 -9.41 13.62 1.01
CA HIS A 92 -8.93 14.86 1.61
C HIS A 92 -7.42 14.84 1.90
N ALA A 93 -6.85 13.68 2.25
CA ALA A 93 -5.41 13.51 2.37
C ALA A 93 -4.73 13.66 1.00
N ALA A 94 -5.26 12.98 -0.03
CA ALA A 94 -4.78 13.07 -1.40
C ALA A 94 -4.84 14.53 -1.92
N ALA A 95 -5.95 15.23 -1.67
CA ALA A 95 -6.12 16.63 -2.04
C ALA A 95 -5.12 17.55 -1.33
N ALA A 96 -4.86 17.34 -0.04
CA ALA A 96 -3.89 18.16 0.71
C ALA A 96 -2.47 18.03 0.14
N ILE A 97 -2.03 16.80 -0.17
CA ILE A 97 -0.72 16.56 -0.78
C ILE A 97 -0.63 17.15 -2.19
N ALA A 98 -1.66 16.94 -3.02
CA ALA A 98 -1.72 17.50 -4.37
C ALA A 98 -1.70 19.04 -4.37
N ALA A 99 -2.40 19.68 -3.43
CA ALA A 99 -2.45 21.14 -3.30
C ALA A 99 -1.10 21.77 -2.90
N ASP A 100 -0.19 20.98 -2.33
CA ASP A 100 1.19 21.37 -2.00
C ASP A 100 2.17 21.14 -3.18
N GLY A 101 1.66 20.81 -4.37
CA GLY A 101 2.47 20.64 -5.58
C GLY A 101 3.14 19.28 -5.71
N ILE A 102 2.69 18.28 -4.95
CA ILE A 102 3.21 16.91 -4.99
C ILE A 102 2.30 16.04 -5.87
N PRO A 103 2.81 15.36 -6.91
CA PRO A 103 1.99 14.52 -7.77
C PRO A 103 1.35 13.34 -7.04
N VAL A 104 0.02 13.31 -7.02
CA VAL A 104 -0.79 12.22 -6.46
C VAL A 104 -1.83 11.79 -7.49
N PHE A 105 -1.89 10.51 -7.77
CA PHE A 105 -2.88 9.87 -8.65
C PHE A 105 -3.61 8.82 -7.82
N ALA A 106 -4.62 9.27 -7.08
CA ALA A 106 -5.35 8.41 -6.16
C ALA A 106 -6.71 9.02 -5.80
N TRP A 107 -7.75 8.19 -5.80
CA TRP A 107 -9.06 8.52 -5.21
C TRP A 107 -9.74 7.28 -4.65
N LYS A 108 -10.73 7.49 -3.78
CA LYS A 108 -11.52 6.38 -3.25
C LYS A 108 -12.53 5.91 -4.30
N GLY A 109 -12.54 4.62 -4.58
CA GLY A 109 -13.47 4.01 -5.53
C GLY A 109 -12.98 3.99 -6.97
N GLU A 110 -11.67 3.86 -7.17
CA GLU A 110 -11.08 3.59 -8.49
C GLU A 110 -11.65 2.30 -9.11
N SER A 111 -11.79 2.29 -10.45
CA SER A 111 -11.83 1.03 -11.19
C SER A 111 -10.43 0.40 -11.27
N ILE A 112 -10.36 -0.88 -11.66
CA ILE A 112 -9.07 -1.57 -11.85
C ILE A 112 -8.25 -0.89 -12.97
N GLU A 113 -8.89 -0.43 -14.04
CA GLU A 113 -8.23 0.29 -15.11
C GLU A 113 -7.69 1.66 -14.65
N GLU A 114 -8.45 2.36 -13.79
CA GLU A 114 -8.05 3.62 -13.18
C GLU A 114 -6.85 3.43 -12.24
N TYR A 115 -6.86 2.37 -11.42
CA TYR A 115 -5.76 1.99 -10.53
C TYR A 115 -4.44 1.76 -11.28
N TRP A 116 -4.48 0.94 -12.32
CA TRP A 116 -3.29 0.67 -13.13
C TRP A 116 -2.87 1.87 -13.99
N TRP A 117 -3.82 2.72 -14.41
CA TRP A 117 -3.50 4.02 -15.01
C TRP A 117 -2.80 4.96 -14.02
N CYS A 118 -3.27 5.03 -12.77
CA CYS A 118 -2.64 5.82 -11.72
C CYS A 118 -1.19 5.35 -11.50
N THR A 119 -0.99 4.03 -11.37
CA THR A 119 0.34 3.42 -11.23
C THR A 119 1.26 3.80 -12.38
N GLU A 120 0.79 3.78 -13.63
CA GLU A 120 1.53 4.27 -14.79
C GLU A 120 1.90 5.76 -14.67
N GLN A 121 0.99 6.63 -14.21
CA GLN A 121 1.26 8.06 -14.04
C GLN A 121 2.33 8.36 -12.97
N ALA A 122 2.40 7.57 -11.90
CA ALA A 122 3.45 7.71 -10.90
C ALA A 122 4.84 7.30 -11.43
N PHE A 123 4.90 6.41 -12.43
CA PHE A 123 6.14 6.12 -13.16
C PHE A 123 6.50 7.19 -14.21
N ASN A 124 5.54 7.99 -14.67
CA ASN A 124 5.75 9.04 -15.67
C ASN A 124 6.35 10.30 -15.05
N TRP A 125 7.66 10.33 -14.85
CA TRP A 125 8.37 11.50 -14.36
C TRP A 125 8.61 12.54 -15.48
N PRO A 126 8.45 13.85 -15.20
CA PRO A 126 8.60 14.90 -16.22
C PRO A 126 10.07 15.15 -16.60
N ASP A 127 10.28 15.89 -17.69
CA ASP A 127 11.59 16.37 -18.16
C ASP A 127 12.64 15.28 -18.41
N GLY A 128 12.20 14.07 -18.78
CA GLY A 128 13.08 12.92 -19.00
C GLY A 128 13.72 12.36 -17.74
N LYS A 129 13.29 12.81 -16.55
CA LYS A 129 13.63 12.15 -15.29
C LYS A 129 12.95 10.78 -15.23
N LEU A 130 13.48 9.90 -14.40
CA LEU A 130 12.95 8.57 -14.09
C LEU A 130 13.00 8.35 -12.58
N PRO A 131 12.09 7.58 -11.96
CA PRO A 131 12.22 7.26 -10.55
C PRO A 131 13.52 6.47 -10.34
N ASN A 132 14.20 6.73 -9.23
CA ASN A 132 15.41 6.01 -8.86
C ASN A 132 15.26 5.21 -7.55
N MET A 133 14.07 5.23 -6.95
CA MET A 133 13.69 4.46 -5.77
C MET A 133 12.20 4.12 -5.88
N ILE A 134 11.81 2.98 -5.30
CA ILE A 134 10.39 2.60 -5.14
C ILE A 134 10.09 2.41 -3.66
N LEU A 135 8.94 2.88 -3.22
CA LEU A 135 8.37 2.62 -1.90
C LEU A 135 7.02 1.92 -2.13
N ASP A 136 6.95 0.62 -1.88
CA ASP A 136 5.86 -0.26 -2.35
C ASP A 136 5.15 -0.93 -1.16
N ASP A 137 3.87 -1.21 -1.34
CA ASP A 137 3.02 -1.96 -0.42
C ASP A 137 2.17 -2.93 -1.21
N GLY A 138 2.49 -4.22 -1.09
CA GLY A 138 1.87 -5.31 -1.84
C GLY A 138 2.62 -5.70 -3.11
N GLY A 139 3.58 -4.89 -3.56
CA GLY A 139 4.49 -5.21 -4.66
C GLY A 139 3.93 -4.96 -6.06
N ASP A 140 2.86 -4.18 -6.21
CA ASP A 140 2.21 -3.94 -7.50
C ASP A 140 3.03 -3.01 -8.41
N ALA A 141 3.64 -1.96 -7.85
CA ALA A 141 4.54 -1.10 -8.61
C ALA A 141 5.76 -1.88 -9.09
N THR A 142 6.30 -2.73 -8.22
CA THR A 142 7.41 -3.64 -8.52
C THR A 142 7.01 -4.64 -9.61
N LEU A 143 5.84 -5.28 -9.50
CA LEU A 143 5.32 -6.23 -10.49
C LEU A 143 5.18 -5.59 -11.88
N LEU A 144 4.55 -4.42 -11.96
CA LEU A 144 4.36 -3.72 -13.25
C LEU A 144 5.70 -3.41 -13.91
N LEU A 145 6.69 -2.93 -13.14
CA LEU A 145 8.01 -2.61 -13.64
C LEU A 145 8.73 -3.87 -14.16
N HIS A 146 8.70 -4.97 -13.40
CA HIS A 146 9.35 -6.22 -13.79
C HIS A 146 8.73 -6.80 -15.07
N LYS A 147 7.39 -6.88 -15.13
CA LYS A 147 6.68 -7.37 -16.33
C LYS A 147 6.83 -6.44 -17.53
N GLY A 148 6.85 -5.14 -17.31
CA GLY A 148 7.15 -4.17 -18.36
C GLY A 148 8.54 -4.39 -18.97
N ALA A 149 9.57 -4.52 -18.13
CA ALA A 149 10.93 -4.76 -18.60
C ALA A 149 11.07 -6.14 -19.31
N GLU A 150 10.42 -7.17 -18.78
CA GLU A 150 10.36 -8.51 -19.39
C GLU A 150 9.76 -8.46 -20.81
N PHE A 151 8.59 -7.84 -20.96
CA PHE A 151 7.88 -7.80 -22.25
C PHE A 151 8.52 -6.86 -23.27
N GLU A 152 9.12 -5.74 -22.83
CA GLU A 152 9.94 -4.91 -23.71
C GLU A 152 11.16 -5.68 -24.24
N LYS A 153 11.82 -6.48 -23.39
CA LYS A 153 12.94 -7.34 -23.80
C LYS A 153 12.51 -8.43 -24.77
N ALA A 154 11.31 -9.00 -24.57
CA ALA A 154 10.71 -9.95 -25.50
C ALA A 154 10.22 -9.30 -26.81
N GLY A 155 10.06 -7.97 -26.83
CA GLY A 155 9.56 -7.20 -27.97
C GLY A 155 8.06 -7.31 -28.20
N ALA A 156 7.31 -7.93 -27.28
CA ALA A 156 5.86 -8.10 -27.36
C ALA A 156 5.25 -8.28 -25.97
N VAL A 157 4.05 -7.72 -25.78
CA VAL A 157 3.19 -7.98 -24.62
C VAL A 157 2.26 -9.15 -24.97
N PRO A 158 2.18 -10.21 -24.14
CA PRO A 158 1.32 -11.35 -24.45
C PRO A 158 -0.16 -10.96 -24.46
N ASP A 159 -0.96 -11.75 -25.17
CA ASP A 159 -2.42 -11.66 -25.09
C ASP A 159 -2.91 -12.30 -23.79
N ALA A 160 -4.00 -11.75 -23.25
CA ALA A 160 -4.70 -12.35 -22.12
C ALA A 160 -5.29 -13.71 -22.54
N LYS A 161 -5.24 -14.68 -21.62
CA LYS A 161 -5.78 -16.02 -21.81
C LYS A 161 -7.18 -16.13 -21.20
N PRO A 162 -8.02 -17.05 -21.71
CA PRO A 162 -9.29 -17.36 -21.06
C PRO A 162 -9.06 -17.80 -19.61
N GLY A 163 -9.67 -17.09 -18.66
CA GLY A 163 -9.53 -17.33 -17.22
C GLY A 163 -8.48 -16.47 -16.52
N ASP A 164 -7.73 -15.63 -17.24
CA ASP A 164 -6.92 -14.59 -16.62
C ASP A 164 -7.82 -13.62 -15.84
N ASN A 165 -7.34 -13.16 -14.68
CA ASN A 165 -8.08 -12.21 -13.86
C ASN A 165 -8.05 -10.79 -14.46
N GLU A 166 -9.03 -9.98 -14.08
CA GLU A 166 -9.22 -8.61 -14.58
C GLU A 166 -8.02 -7.68 -14.30
N GLU A 167 -7.35 -7.82 -13.16
CA GLU A 167 -6.14 -7.05 -12.86
C GLU A 167 -4.99 -7.36 -13.82
N TRP A 168 -4.78 -8.63 -14.16
CA TRP A 168 -3.76 -9.05 -15.12
C TRP A 168 -4.05 -8.51 -16.52
N VAL A 169 -5.33 -8.52 -16.92
CA VAL A 169 -5.75 -7.89 -18.20
C VAL A 169 -5.42 -6.40 -18.20
N ALA A 170 -5.73 -5.68 -17.12
CA ALA A 170 -5.43 -4.25 -17.01
C ALA A 170 -3.92 -3.95 -17.01
N ILE A 171 -3.09 -4.77 -16.35
CA ILE A 171 -1.62 -4.69 -16.42
C ILE A 171 -1.17 -4.84 -17.89
N LEU A 172 -1.64 -5.88 -18.58
CA LEU A 172 -1.29 -6.11 -19.98
C LEU A 172 -1.71 -4.93 -20.86
N ASP A 173 -2.85 -4.31 -20.61
CA ASP A 173 -3.30 -3.13 -21.35
C ASP A 173 -2.40 -1.92 -21.12
N VAL A 174 -1.96 -1.66 -19.89
CA VAL A 174 -0.93 -0.65 -19.59
C VAL A 174 0.35 -0.94 -20.37
N LEU A 175 0.86 -2.16 -20.30
CA LEU A 175 2.12 -2.49 -20.96
C LEU A 175 2.00 -2.39 -22.49
N ARG A 176 0.87 -2.86 -23.05
CA ARG A 176 0.61 -2.87 -24.50
C ARG A 176 0.48 -1.46 -25.06
N ARG A 177 -0.14 -0.52 -24.33
CA ARG A 177 -0.23 0.88 -24.79
C ARG A 177 1.09 1.64 -24.71
N ASN A 178 2.00 1.26 -23.81
CA ASN A 178 3.32 1.90 -23.68
C ASN A 178 4.33 1.41 -24.72
N LEU A 179 4.30 0.11 -25.07
CA LEU A 179 5.28 -0.51 -25.96
C LEU A 179 5.50 0.23 -27.31
N PRO A 180 4.46 0.69 -28.05
CA PRO A 180 4.67 1.44 -29.29
C PRO A 180 5.08 2.91 -29.08
N VAL A 181 4.92 3.46 -27.87
CA VAL A 181 5.28 4.85 -27.54
C VAL A 181 6.76 4.96 -27.18
N ASP A 182 7.25 4.10 -26.27
CA ASP A 182 8.66 3.91 -25.95
C ASP A 182 8.89 2.45 -25.59
N ASN A 183 9.54 1.71 -26.49
CA ASN A 183 9.78 0.27 -26.34
C ASN A 183 10.92 -0.07 -25.35
N ARG A 184 11.45 0.94 -24.65
CA ARG A 184 12.48 0.80 -23.62
C ARG A 184 12.13 1.55 -22.34
N LYS A 185 10.88 2.01 -22.17
CA LYS A 185 10.44 2.80 -21.01
C LYS A 185 10.73 2.06 -19.71
N TRP A 186 10.19 0.85 -19.57
CA TRP A 186 10.26 0.06 -18.34
C TRP A 186 11.69 -0.43 -18.07
N GLN A 187 12.43 -0.81 -19.11
CA GLN A 187 13.86 -1.15 -18.97
C GLN A 187 14.68 0.05 -18.46
N LYS A 188 14.49 1.26 -19.01
CA LYS A 188 15.20 2.46 -18.54
C LYS A 188 14.85 2.79 -17.08
N ILE A 189 13.58 2.62 -16.69
CA ILE A 189 13.15 2.81 -15.30
C ILE A 189 13.84 1.78 -14.41
N ALA A 190 13.82 0.50 -14.77
CA ALA A 190 14.46 -0.56 -14.01
C ALA A 190 15.98 -0.34 -13.85
N GLU A 191 16.66 0.16 -14.90
CA GLU A 191 18.07 0.56 -14.85
C GLU A 191 18.32 1.78 -13.95
N SER A 192 17.31 2.65 -13.76
CA SER A 192 17.42 3.85 -12.91
C SER A 192 17.15 3.58 -11.43
N VAL A 193 16.30 2.60 -11.13
CA VAL A 193 15.91 2.23 -9.76
C VAL A 193 17.08 1.60 -9.01
N ARG A 194 17.42 2.17 -7.86
CA ARG A 194 18.51 1.72 -6.98
C ARG A 194 18.05 0.71 -5.93
N GLY A 195 16.74 0.63 -5.71
CA GLY A 195 16.11 -0.37 -4.85
C GLY A 195 14.66 -0.04 -4.53
N VAL A 196 13.99 -1.02 -3.92
CA VAL A 196 12.63 -0.92 -3.41
C VAL A 196 12.61 -1.17 -1.90
N THR A 197 11.75 -0.45 -1.17
CA THR A 197 11.37 -0.79 0.20
C THR A 197 9.92 -1.28 0.20
N GLU A 198 9.68 -2.48 0.72
CA GLU A 198 8.37 -3.14 0.66
C GLU A 198 7.76 -3.29 2.06
N GLU A 199 6.53 -2.80 2.21
CA GLU A 199 5.85 -2.62 3.48
C GLU A 199 5.18 -3.90 4.02
N THR A 200 4.64 -4.77 3.16
CA THR A 200 3.72 -5.83 3.61
C THR A 200 4.18 -7.24 3.30
N THR A 201 3.69 -8.19 4.08
CA THR A 201 4.03 -9.62 3.96
C THR A 201 3.83 -10.16 2.55
N THR A 202 2.71 -9.78 1.89
CA THR A 202 2.39 -10.22 0.53
C THR A 202 3.42 -9.73 -0.50
N GLY A 203 3.79 -8.45 -0.45
CA GLY A 203 4.80 -7.91 -1.35
C GLY A 203 6.18 -8.50 -1.08
N VAL A 204 6.55 -8.72 0.19
CA VAL A 204 7.79 -9.42 0.57
C VAL A 204 7.84 -10.83 0.00
N HIS A 205 6.74 -11.58 0.03
CA HIS A 205 6.70 -12.91 -0.60
C HIS A 205 6.92 -12.84 -2.12
N ARG A 206 6.35 -11.85 -2.80
CA ARG A 206 6.61 -11.63 -4.24
C ARG A 206 8.08 -11.30 -4.50
N LEU A 207 8.71 -10.49 -3.63
CA LEU A 207 10.14 -10.20 -3.72
C LEU A 207 11.01 -11.44 -3.57
N TYR A 208 10.74 -12.30 -2.59
CA TYR A 208 11.47 -13.57 -2.42
C TYR A 208 11.26 -14.51 -3.61
N GLN A 209 10.05 -14.61 -4.15
CA GLN A 209 9.79 -15.40 -5.36
C GLN A 209 10.65 -14.93 -6.55
N MET A 210 10.76 -13.61 -6.74
CA MET A 210 11.62 -13.04 -7.79
C MET A 210 13.11 -13.24 -7.49
N GLU A 211 13.54 -13.14 -6.23
CA GLU A 211 14.93 -13.40 -5.84
C GLU A 211 15.32 -14.87 -6.09
N GLU A 212 14.50 -15.82 -5.63
CA GLU A 212 14.72 -17.25 -5.83
C GLU A 212 14.74 -17.65 -7.31
N ALA A 213 13.93 -16.98 -8.15
CA ALA A 213 13.93 -17.16 -9.60
C ALA A 213 15.10 -16.46 -10.31
N GLY A 214 15.86 -15.60 -9.62
CA GLY A 214 16.91 -14.77 -10.22
C GLY A 214 16.36 -13.67 -11.14
N GLU A 215 15.11 -13.27 -10.93
CA GLU A 215 14.37 -12.28 -11.74
C GLU A 215 14.32 -10.88 -11.10
N LEU A 216 14.66 -10.76 -9.82
CA LEU A 216 14.65 -9.48 -9.11
C LEU A 216 15.66 -8.50 -9.71
N LEU A 217 15.16 -7.36 -10.25
CA LEU A 217 15.96 -6.43 -11.06
C LEU A 217 16.83 -5.47 -10.24
N PHE A 218 16.50 -5.23 -8.97
CA PHE A 218 17.19 -4.30 -8.08
C PHE A 218 17.07 -4.73 -6.61
N PRO A 219 17.96 -4.24 -5.72
CA PRO A 219 17.91 -4.57 -4.29
C PRO A 219 16.54 -4.25 -3.67
N ALA A 220 16.10 -5.12 -2.76
CA ALA A 220 14.86 -4.91 -2.01
C ALA A 220 15.12 -4.92 -0.50
N MET A 221 14.45 -4.02 0.21
CA MET A 221 14.44 -3.98 1.67
C MET A 221 13.06 -4.41 2.16
N ASN A 222 13.03 -5.49 2.92
CA ASN A 222 11.86 -5.97 3.64
C ASN A 222 11.64 -5.10 4.89
N VAL A 223 10.68 -4.17 4.81
CA VAL A 223 10.29 -3.32 5.94
C VAL A 223 9.31 -4.06 6.85
N ASN A 224 8.47 -4.93 6.28
CA ASN A 224 7.47 -5.69 7.02
C ASN A 224 8.05 -6.43 8.24
N ASP A 225 9.18 -7.11 8.05
CA ASP A 225 9.77 -7.98 9.06
C ASP A 225 10.61 -7.23 10.11
N ALA A 226 10.70 -5.90 10.00
CA ALA A 226 11.15 -5.10 11.12
C ALA A 226 10.25 -5.39 12.32
N VAL A 227 10.85 -5.62 13.50
CA VAL A 227 10.10 -5.95 14.73
C VAL A 227 9.10 -4.85 15.06
N THR A 228 9.47 -3.59 14.83
CA THR A 228 8.63 -2.41 15.04
C THR A 228 7.52 -2.24 14.00
N LYS A 229 7.50 -3.07 12.94
CA LYS A 229 6.44 -3.11 11.93
C LYS A 229 5.57 -4.35 12.18
N SER A 230 6.06 -5.55 11.87
CA SER A 230 5.30 -6.81 11.99
C SER A 230 4.62 -7.00 13.36
N LYS A 231 5.29 -6.66 14.48
CA LYS A 231 4.75 -6.89 15.83
C LYS A 231 3.92 -5.73 16.37
N PHE A 232 3.81 -4.62 15.63
CA PHE A 232 3.05 -3.45 16.04
C PHE A 232 1.93 -3.13 15.05
N ASP A 233 2.28 -2.85 13.80
CA ASP A 233 1.32 -2.52 12.75
C ASP A 233 0.37 -3.70 12.51
N ASN A 234 0.92 -4.84 12.05
CA ASN A 234 0.09 -5.97 11.66
C ASN A 234 -0.75 -6.49 12.84
N LEU A 235 -0.24 -6.38 14.07
CA LEU A 235 -0.91 -6.85 15.28
C LEU A 235 -1.88 -5.81 15.87
N TYR A 236 -1.36 -4.68 16.35
CA TYR A 236 -2.14 -3.67 17.06
C TYR A 236 -2.89 -2.74 16.12
N GLY A 237 -2.36 -2.48 14.93
CA GLY A 237 -3.06 -1.74 13.87
C GLY A 237 -4.32 -2.47 13.45
N CYS A 238 -4.22 -3.76 13.07
CA CYS A 238 -5.40 -4.56 12.75
C CYS A 238 -6.36 -4.76 13.93
N ARG A 239 -5.84 -4.77 15.17
CA ARG A 239 -6.70 -4.84 16.37
C ARG A 239 -7.62 -3.63 16.50
N GLU A 240 -7.17 -2.46 16.06
CA GLU A 240 -7.97 -1.22 16.04
C GLU A 240 -8.85 -1.16 14.79
N SER A 241 -8.24 -1.26 13.61
CA SER A 241 -8.90 -0.93 12.33
C SER A 241 -9.92 -1.97 11.87
N LEU A 242 -9.79 -3.23 12.27
CA LEU A 242 -10.77 -4.28 11.94
C LEU A 242 -12.17 -3.93 12.45
N LEU A 243 -12.26 -3.60 13.75
CA LEU A 243 -13.54 -3.30 14.37
C LEU A 243 -14.11 -2.00 13.80
N ASP A 244 -13.27 -0.99 13.60
CA ASP A 244 -13.67 0.27 12.99
C ASP A 244 -14.29 0.04 11.60
N GLY A 245 -13.63 -0.74 10.74
CA GLY A 245 -14.12 -1.09 9.41
C GLY A 245 -15.48 -1.79 9.44
N ILE A 246 -15.62 -2.85 10.26
CA ILE A 246 -16.88 -3.59 10.37
C ILE A 246 -18.00 -2.71 10.91
N LYS A 247 -17.70 -1.87 11.91
CA LYS A 247 -18.68 -0.97 12.53
C LYS A 247 -19.17 0.09 11.57
N ARG A 248 -18.27 0.79 10.88
CA ARG A 248 -18.66 1.79 9.86
C ARG A 248 -19.46 1.18 8.71
N ALA A 249 -19.14 -0.06 8.33
CA ALA A 249 -19.79 -0.71 7.20
C ALA A 249 -21.18 -1.27 7.51
N THR A 250 -21.42 -1.72 8.76
CA THR A 250 -22.60 -2.56 9.06
C THR A 250 -23.35 -2.19 10.33
N ASP A 251 -22.76 -1.38 11.21
CA ASP A 251 -23.23 -1.13 12.58
C ASP A 251 -23.49 -2.40 13.43
N VAL A 252 -23.07 -3.59 12.96
CA VAL A 252 -23.46 -4.86 13.55
C VAL A 252 -22.94 -5.00 14.98
N MET A 253 -23.78 -5.49 15.88
CA MET A 253 -23.37 -5.80 17.25
C MET A 253 -22.46 -7.04 17.25
N ILE A 254 -21.17 -6.83 17.57
CA ILE A 254 -20.13 -7.87 17.67
C ILE A 254 -20.32 -8.76 18.90
N ALA A 255 -20.72 -8.17 20.03
CA ALA A 255 -20.93 -8.91 21.27
C ALA A 255 -21.97 -10.03 21.08
N GLY A 256 -21.63 -11.23 21.54
CA GLY A 256 -22.46 -12.42 21.42
C GLY A 256 -22.47 -13.09 20.03
N LYS A 257 -21.71 -12.60 19.05
CA LYS A 257 -21.55 -13.23 17.73
C LYS A 257 -20.46 -14.28 17.73
N ILE A 258 -20.53 -15.18 16.76
CA ILE A 258 -19.44 -16.09 16.37
C ILE A 258 -18.64 -15.40 15.27
N CYS A 259 -17.42 -14.99 15.57
CA CYS A 259 -16.48 -14.41 14.61
C CYS A 259 -15.41 -15.45 14.28
N VAL A 260 -15.30 -15.81 13.01
CA VAL A 260 -14.33 -16.79 12.52
C VAL A 260 -13.16 -16.03 11.92
N VAL A 261 -11.95 -16.20 12.45
CA VAL A 261 -10.72 -15.58 11.94
C VAL A 261 -9.94 -16.62 11.14
N LEU A 262 -9.76 -16.34 9.85
CA LEU A 262 -9.05 -17.22 8.93
C LEU A 262 -7.55 -16.89 8.92
N GLY A 263 -6.77 -17.71 9.62
CA GLY A 263 -5.34 -17.49 9.84
C GLY A 263 -5.06 -16.78 11.17
N TYR A 264 -3.92 -17.09 11.76
CA TYR A 264 -3.49 -16.66 13.09
C TYR A 264 -2.01 -16.25 13.11
N GLY A 265 -1.54 -15.68 11.99
CA GLY A 265 -0.34 -14.84 11.95
C GLY A 265 -0.52 -13.53 12.75
N ASP A 266 0.36 -12.55 12.55
CA ASP A 266 0.30 -11.30 13.33
C ASP A 266 -1.04 -10.54 13.13
N VAL A 267 -1.54 -10.47 11.89
CA VAL A 267 -2.88 -9.91 11.57
C VAL A 267 -3.99 -10.69 12.27
N GLY A 268 -4.02 -12.00 12.10
CA GLY A 268 -5.06 -12.86 12.70
C GLY A 268 -5.09 -12.78 14.22
N LYS A 269 -3.92 -12.67 14.87
CA LYS A 269 -3.82 -12.43 16.32
C LYS A 269 -4.48 -11.10 16.71
N GLY A 270 -4.21 -10.03 15.97
CA GLY A 270 -4.82 -8.71 16.19
C GLY A 270 -6.34 -8.77 16.07
N CYS A 271 -6.82 -9.39 15.00
CA CYS A 271 -8.24 -9.58 14.72
C CYS A 271 -8.95 -10.38 15.82
N ALA A 272 -8.37 -11.51 16.23
CA ALA A 272 -8.94 -12.36 17.27
C ALA A 272 -8.97 -11.67 18.64
N GLN A 273 -7.95 -10.86 18.96
CA GLN A 273 -7.93 -10.04 20.19
C GLN A 273 -9.03 -8.98 20.15
N ALA A 274 -9.24 -8.32 19.01
CA ALA A 274 -10.26 -7.29 18.85
C ALA A 274 -11.67 -7.85 19.05
N PHE A 275 -12.01 -8.93 18.32
CA PHE A 275 -13.32 -9.57 18.44
C PHE A 275 -13.58 -10.07 19.85
N ARG A 276 -12.61 -10.73 20.48
CA ARG A 276 -12.75 -11.20 21.86
C ARG A 276 -12.94 -10.04 22.84
N GLY A 277 -12.19 -8.94 22.67
CA GLY A 277 -12.31 -7.73 23.47
C GLY A 277 -13.70 -7.10 23.39
N MET A 278 -14.41 -7.28 22.27
CA MET A 278 -15.80 -6.85 22.06
C MET A 278 -16.84 -7.89 22.48
N GLY A 279 -16.44 -9.00 23.12
CA GLY A 279 -17.36 -10.02 23.63
C GLY A 279 -17.89 -10.99 22.56
N ALA A 280 -17.21 -11.13 21.42
CA ALA A 280 -17.50 -12.20 20.48
C ALA A 280 -16.95 -13.56 20.95
N THR A 281 -17.60 -14.64 20.52
CA THR A 281 -17.01 -15.97 20.51
C THR A 281 -16.13 -16.08 19.28
N VAL A 282 -14.82 -16.24 19.47
CA VAL A 282 -13.85 -16.26 18.37
C VAL A 282 -13.42 -17.69 18.06
N TRP A 283 -13.56 -18.08 16.80
CA TRP A 283 -13.02 -19.32 16.25
C TRP A 283 -11.91 -19.01 15.26
N VAL A 284 -10.93 -19.88 15.15
CA VAL A 284 -9.75 -19.69 14.30
C VAL A 284 -9.59 -20.87 13.37
N THR A 285 -9.35 -20.63 12.09
CA THR A 285 -8.87 -21.68 11.17
C THR A 285 -7.38 -21.48 10.94
N GLU A 286 -6.58 -22.55 10.96
CA GLU A 286 -5.14 -22.45 10.72
C GLU A 286 -4.60 -23.68 10.00
N ILE A 287 -3.60 -23.44 9.14
CA ILE A 287 -2.83 -24.48 8.45
C ILE A 287 -1.50 -24.75 9.15
N ASP A 288 -0.95 -23.76 9.87
CA ASP A 288 0.30 -23.91 10.61
C ASP A 288 0.00 -24.43 12.03
N PRO A 289 0.55 -25.60 12.43
CA PRO A 289 0.29 -26.19 13.74
C PRO A 289 0.83 -25.35 14.91
N ILE A 290 1.86 -24.54 14.69
CA ILE A 290 2.42 -23.61 15.70
C ILE A 290 1.41 -22.49 15.94
N CYS A 291 0.91 -21.86 14.88
CA CYS A 291 -0.09 -20.79 14.99
C CYS A 291 -1.41 -21.32 15.56
N ALA A 292 -1.85 -22.50 15.14
CA ALA A 292 -3.03 -23.17 15.71
C ALA A 292 -2.86 -23.43 17.21
N LEU A 293 -1.70 -23.93 17.63
CA LEU A 293 -1.43 -24.17 19.05
C LEU A 293 -1.41 -22.86 19.85
N GLN A 294 -0.84 -21.78 19.31
CA GLN A 294 -0.91 -20.45 19.93
C GLN A 294 -2.36 -19.99 20.12
N ALA A 295 -3.20 -20.10 19.09
CA ALA A 295 -4.62 -19.76 19.18
C ALA A 295 -5.33 -20.55 20.29
N ALA A 296 -5.08 -21.87 20.34
CA ALA A 296 -5.65 -22.74 21.38
C ALA A 296 -5.16 -22.37 22.79
N MET A 297 -3.88 -22.01 22.96
CA MET A 297 -3.32 -21.57 24.24
C MET A 297 -3.87 -20.23 24.70
N GLU A 298 -4.26 -19.35 23.77
CA GLU A 298 -4.97 -18.11 24.08
C GLU A 298 -6.47 -18.34 24.35
N GLY A 299 -6.99 -19.56 24.15
CA GLY A 299 -8.38 -19.94 24.45
C GLY A 299 -9.34 -19.79 23.27
N TYR A 300 -8.81 -19.67 22.05
CA TYR A 300 -9.60 -19.71 20.82
C TYR A 300 -9.85 -21.14 20.38
N ARG A 301 -11.06 -21.43 19.87
CA ARG A 301 -11.35 -22.74 19.28
C ARG A 301 -10.75 -22.80 17.89
N VAL A 302 -9.82 -23.74 17.67
CA VAL A 302 -9.31 -24.05 16.33
C VAL A 302 -10.29 -24.98 15.62
N VAL A 303 -10.69 -24.64 14.40
CA VAL A 303 -11.76 -25.32 13.64
C VAL A 303 -11.40 -25.42 12.15
N GLU A 304 -12.06 -26.34 11.44
CA GLU A 304 -12.04 -26.39 9.98
C GLU A 304 -13.15 -25.53 9.38
N MET A 305 -12.86 -24.77 8.33
CA MET A 305 -13.84 -23.87 7.68
C MET A 305 -15.11 -24.61 7.24
N ASN A 306 -14.97 -25.83 6.71
CA ASN A 306 -16.09 -26.65 6.24
C ASN A 306 -17.10 -26.97 7.35
N ASP A 307 -16.65 -27.04 8.60
CA ASP A 307 -17.52 -27.35 9.74
C ASP A 307 -18.27 -26.11 10.25
N VAL A 308 -17.70 -24.91 10.07
CA VAL A 308 -18.17 -23.69 10.73
C VAL A 308 -18.73 -22.62 9.79
N ALA A 309 -18.61 -22.80 8.47
CA ALA A 309 -19.07 -21.82 7.49
C ALA A 309 -20.57 -21.48 7.61
N SER A 310 -21.40 -22.43 8.07
CA SER A 310 -22.85 -22.21 8.29
C SER A 310 -23.19 -21.65 9.67
N GLN A 311 -22.20 -21.46 10.53
CA GLN A 311 -22.37 -21.08 11.94
C GLN A 311 -21.78 -19.71 12.28
N GLY A 312 -20.74 -19.27 11.55
CA GLY A 312 -20.13 -17.96 11.76
C GLY A 312 -21.08 -16.82 11.37
N ASP A 313 -21.09 -15.76 12.17
CA ASP A 313 -21.81 -14.52 11.86
C ASP A 313 -20.92 -13.53 11.10
N ILE A 314 -19.61 -13.56 11.36
CA ILE A 314 -18.57 -12.71 10.76
C ILE A 314 -17.37 -13.60 10.42
N PHE A 315 -16.81 -13.41 9.23
CA PHE A 315 -15.65 -14.13 8.70
C PHE A 315 -14.57 -13.13 8.26
#